data_AF-A0A3N0CFC5-F1
#
_entry.id   AF-A0A3N0CFC5-F1
#
_cell.length_a   1.000
_cell.length_b   1.000
_cell.length_c   1.000
_cell.angle_alpha   90.00
_cell.angle_beta   90.00
_cell.angle_gamma   90.00
#
_symmetry.space_group_name_H-M   'P 1'
#
loop_
_entity.id
_entity.type
_entity.pdbx_description
1 polymer ?
#
loop_
_entity_poly.entity_id
_entity_poly.type
_entity_poly.pdbx_seq_one_letter_code
_entity_poly.pdbx_strand_id
1 'polypeptide(L)'
;MTQLENVTVLAQSNVYFDGKCVSHTVLLADGTRKSVGVILPATLTFTTGVAETMEIVAGSCRVRLAGASDWTEYAAGSSFDVPGDSSFDIEVAEQLDYVCSYAS
;
A
#
# COMPACT_ATOMS: atom_id res chain seq x y z
N MET A 1 4.61 -4.45 -15.60
CA MET A 1 5.02 -3.26 -14.84
C MET A 1 3.81 -2.32 -14.86
N THR A 2 3.24 -2.01 -13.70
CA THR A 2 2.07 -1.13 -13.59
C THR A 2 2.50 0.31 -13.88
N GLN A 3 1.86 0.97 -14.85
CA GLN A 3 2.15 2.34 -15.25
C GLN A 3 0.90 3.20 -15.05
N LEU A 4 1.05 4.36 -14.40
CA LEU A 4 -0.02 5.34 -14.24
C LEU A 4 0.24 6.50 -15.21
N GLU A 5 -0.67 6.70 -16.15
CA GLU A 5 -0.53 7.71 -17.21
C GLU A 5 -1.38 8.96 -16.92
N ASN A 6 -0.90 10.12 -17.40
CA ASN A 6 -1.61 11.39 -17.29
C ASN A 6 -1.99 11.79 -15.85
N VAL A 7 -1.08 11.52 -14.91
CA VAL A 7 -1.30 11.76 -13.48
C VAL A 7 -0.54 12.98 -12.96
N THR A 8 -1.03 13.57 -11.87
CA THR A 8 -0.26 14.52 -11.06
C THR A 8 0.38 13.79 -9.90
N VAL A 9 1.69 13.98 -9.69
CA VAL A 9 2.42 13.45 -8.53
C VAL A 9 2.74 14.59 -7.59
N LEU A 10 2.41 14.44 -6.31
CA LEU A 10 2.89 15.37 -5.29
C LEU A 10 4.36 15.06 -5.00
N ALA A 11 5.23 16.04 -5.28
CA ALA A 11 6.68 15.85 -5.24
C ALA A 11 7.23 15.60 -3.82
N GLN A 12 6.51 16.03 -2.78
CA GLN A 12 6.88 15.73 -1.40
C GLN A 12 6.51 14.28 -1.06
N SER A 13 7.48 13.51 -0.57
CA SER A 13 7.26 12.15 -0.11
C SER A 13 6.54 12.11 1.24
N ASN A 14 5.71 11.10 1.43
CA ASN A 14 5.20 10.69 2.74
C ASN A 14 6.15 9.63 3.31
N VAL A 15 6.69 9.86 4.50
CA VAL A 15 7.68 8.96 5.12
C VAL A 15 7.14 8.50 6.47
N TYR A 16 7.09 7.18 6.66
CA TYR A 16 6.56 6.55 7.87
C TYR A 16 7.56 5.55 8.43
N PHE A 17 7.37 5.20 9.71
CA PHE A 17 8.11 4.12 10.38
C PHE A 17 9.63 4.23 10.22
N ASP A 18 10.21 5.41 10.50
CA ASP A 18 11.65 5.66 10.37
C ASP A 18 12.21 5.34 8.97
N GLY A 19 11.44 5.69 7.92
CA GLY A 19 11.84 5.48 6.53
C GLY A 19 11.60 4.08 5.99
N LYS A 20 10.95 3.18 6.75
CA LYS A 20 10.62 1.83 6.29
C LYS A 20 9.45 1.80 5.30
N CYS A 21 8.62 2.83 5.27
CA CYS A 21 7.62 3.01 4.22
C CYS A 21 7.72 4.43 3.67
N VAL A 22 7.89 4.55 2.35
CA VAL A 22 7.97 5.82 1.64
C VAL A 22 7.01 5.78 0.47
N SER A 23 6.19 6.82 0.30
CA SER A 23 5.26 6.90 -0.81
C SER A 23 5.09 8.32 -1.35
N HIS A 24 4.57 8.42 -2.57
CA HIS A 24 4.09 9.65 -3.16
C HIS A 24 2.60 9.56 -3.42
N THR A 25 1.91 10.68 -3.21
CA THR A 25 0.51 10.82 -3.58
C THR A 25 0.39 11.06 -5.08
N VAL A 26 -0.47 10.27 -5.73
CA VAL A 26 -0.82 10.39 -7.13
C VAL A 26 -2.29 10.79 -7.24
N LEU A 27 -2.57 11.80 -8.06
CA LEU A 27 -3.93 12.28 -8.36
C LEU A 27 -4.25 11.97 -9.82
N LEU A 28 -5.36 11.28 -10.03
CA LEU A 28 -5.91 11.00 -11.36
C LEU A 28 -6.81 12.14 -11.84
N ALA A 29 -7.07 12.17 -13.15
CA ALA A 29 -7.87 13.22 -13.79
C ALA A 29 -9.33 13.29 -13.27
N ASP A 30 -9.87 12.18 -12.77
CA ASP A 30 -11.21 12.09 -12.17
C ASP A 30 -11.25 12.52 -10.69
N GLY A 31 -10.12 12.96 -10.13
CA GLY A 31 -9.98 13.33 -8.73
C GLY A 31 -9.64 12.17 -7.80
N THR A 32 -9.58 10.93 -8.30
CA THR A 32 -9.17 9.77 -7.51
C THR A 32 -7.75 9.96 -6.99
N ARG A 33 -7.57 9.70 -5.70
CA ARG A 33 -6.26 9.70 -5.04
C ARG A 33 -5.73 8.27 -4.94
N LYS A 34 -4.44 8.09 -5.22
CA LYS A 34 -3.68 6.85 -5.00
C LYS A 34 -2.36 7.17 -4.30
N SER A 35 -1.72 6.15 -3.76
CA SER A 35 -0.32 6.22 -3.32
C SER A 35 0.50 5.23 -4.11
N VAL A 36 1.69 5.65 -4.56
CA VAL A 36 2.72 4.77 -5.12
C VAL A 36 3.87 4.78 -4.13
N GLY A 37 4.26 3.62 -3.62
CA GLY A 37 5.23 3.55 -2.53
C GLY A 37 6.05 2.28 -2.48
N VAL A 38 7.02 2.32 -1.57
CA VAL A 38 7.95 1.23 -1.28
C VAL A 38 7.90 0.95 0.22
N ILE A 39 7.85 -0.33 0.58
CA ILE A 39 8.06 -0.83 1.93
C ILE A 39 9.39 -1.60 1.95
N LEU A 40 10.30 -1.20 2.84
CA LEU A 40 11.56 -1.89 3.09
C LEU A 40 11.38 -2.98 4.15
N PRO A 41 12.34 -3.92 4.29
CA PRO A 41 12.20 -5.05 5.21
C PRO A 41 11.85 -4.61 6.65
N ALA A 42 10.66 -5.00 7.09
CA ALA A 42 10.05 -4.63 8.36
C ALA A 42 8.74 -5.42 8.61
N THR A 43 8.29 -5.42 9.87
CA THR A 43 6.91 -5.76 10.25
C THR A 43 6.25 -4.48 10.75
N LEU A 44 5.17 -4.06 10.09
CA LEU A 44 4.51 -2.77 10.30
C LEU A 44 3.00 -2.98 10.50
N THR A 45 2.37 -2.05 11.23
CA THR A 45 0.91 -1.99 11.37
C THR A 45 0.40 -0.70 10.75
N PHE A 46 -0.55 -0.81 9.83
CA PHE A 46 -1.22 0.32 9.19
C PHE A 46 -2.68 0.41 9.67
N THR A 47 -3.20 1.63 9.74
CA THR A 47 -4.61 1.91 10.03
C THR A 47 -5.25 2.61 8.85
N THR A 48 -6.50 2.28 8.55
CA THR A 48 -7.28 2.83 7.45
C THR A 48 -8.42 3.68 7.97
N GLY A 49 -8.64 4.85 7.37
CA GLY A 49 -9.85 5.65 7.62
C GLY A 49 -10.97 5.33 6.64
N VAL A 50 -10.61 5.14 5.37
CA VAL A 50 -11.50 4.68 4.30
C VAL A 50 -11.05 3.32 3.81
N ALA A 51 -11.89 2.60 3.05
CA ALA A 51 -11.47 1.33 2.48
C ALA A 51 -10.30 1.53 1.51
N GLU A 52 -9.37 0.59 1.49
CA GLU A 52 -8.14 0.64 0.70
C GLU A 52 -7.96 -0.66 -0.08
N THR A 53 -7.51 -0.55 -1.33
CA THR A 53 -7.03 -1.71 -2.12
C THR A 53 -5.52 -1.56 -2.32
N MET A 54 -4.77 -2.52 -1.80
CA MET A 54 -3.32 -2.61 -1.92
C MET A 54 -2.97 -3.56 -3.06
N GLU A 55 -2.36 -3.03 -4.12
CA GLU A 55 -1.79 -3.79 -5.24
C GLU A 55 -0.29 -3.97 -5.03
N ILE A 56 0.20 -5.20 -5.13
CA ILE A 56 1.63 -5.50 -5.07
C ILE A 56 2.21 -5.44 -6.47
N VAL A 57 3.11 -4.48 -6.72
CA VAL A 57 3.74 -4.25 -8.02
C VAL A 57 5.01 -5.10 -8.17
N ALA A 58 5.82 -5.18 -7.12
CA ALA A 58 7.03 -5.99 -7.07
C ALA A 58 7.32 -6.47 -5.64
N GLY A 59 8.05 -7.58 -5.52
CA GLY A 59 8.33 -8.24 -4.24
C GLY A 59 7.18 -9.11 -3.73
N SER A 60 7.23 -9.43 -2.44
CA SER A 60 6.16 -10.15 -1.73
C SER A 60 6.08 -9.73 -0.26
N CYS A 61 4.91 -9.92 0.32
CA CYS A 61 4.63 -9.63 1.71
C CYS A 61 3.66 -10.66 2.29
N ARG A 62 3.63 -10.74 3.62
CA ARG A 62 2.58 -11.42 4.37
C ARG A 62 1.71 -10.37 5.03
N VAL A 63 0.40 -10.54 4.97
CA VAL A 63 -0.57 -9.60 5.54
C VAL A 63 -1.51 -10.33 6.48
N ARG A 64 -1.81 -9.69 7.61
CA ARG A 64 -2.86 -10.12 8.53
C ARG A 64 -3.83 -8.97 8.75
N LEU A 65 -5.06 -9.14 8.26
CA LEU A 65 -6.12 -8.15 8.43
C LEU A 65 -6.63 -8.14 9.89
N ALA A 66 -7.14 -7.00 10.34
CA ALA A 66 -7.79 -6.89 11.64
C ALA A 66 -8.86 -7.99 11.83
N GLY A 67 -8.76 -8.74 12.93
CA GLY A 67 -9.68 -9.83 13.25
C GLY A 67 -9.31 -11.19 12.62
N ALA A 68 -8.36 -11.26 11.70
CA ALA A 68 -7.84 -12.52 11.17
C ALA A 68 -6.79 -13.12 12.12
N SER A 69 -6.79 -14.45 12.25
CA SER A 69 -5.74 -15.19 12.97
C SER A 69 -4.50 -15.41 12.11
N ASP A 70 -4.71 -15.67 10.83
CA ASP A 70 -3.69 -16.17 9.92
C ASP A 70 -3.11 -15.07 9.03
N TRP A 71 -1.86 -15.30 8.64
CA TRP A 71 -1.16 -14.47 7.66
C TRP A 71 -1.40 -15.02 6.26
N THR A 72 -1.70 -14.13 5.32
CA THR A 72 -1.86 -14.44 3.90
C THR A 72 -0.70 -13.86 3.11
N GLU A 73 -0.12 -14.64 2.21
CA GLU A 73 0.97 -14.18 1.35
C GLU A 73 0.44 -13.52 0.08
N TYR A 74 1.04 -12.40 -0.30
CA TYR A 74 0.77 -11.64 -1.51
C TYR A 74 2.07 -11.36 -2.23
N ALA A 75 2.11 -11.62 -3.53
CA ALA A 75 3.27 -11.40 -4.39
C ALA A 75 2.93 -10.44 -5.53
N ALA A 76 3.94 -10.03 -6.30
CA ALA A 76 3.77 -9.18 -7.48
C ALA A 76 2.60 -9.63 -8.39
N GLY A 77 1.72 -8.69 -8.74
CA GLY A 77 0.51 -8.92 -9.52
C GLY A 77 -0.73 -9.32 -8.71
N SER A 78 -0.62 -9.47 -7.40
CA SER A 78 -1.76 -9.70 -6.50
C SER A 78 -2.22 -8.42 -5.80
N SER A 79 -3.41 -8.48 -5.21
CA SER A 79 -3.97 -7.39 -4.42
C SER A 79 -4.77 -7.90 -3.22
N PHE A 80 -4.97 -7.03 -2.24
CA PHE A 80 -5.88 -7.27 -1.12
C PHE A 80 -6.64 -6.00 -0.74
N ASP A 81 -7.85 -6.19 -0.24
CA ASP A 81 -8.72 -5.12 0.24
C ASP A 81 -8.67 -5.02 1.76
N VAL A 82 -8.65 -3.79 2.25
CA VAL A 82 -8.72 -3.45 3.67
C VAL A 82 -9.96 -2.59 3.89
N PRO A 83 -10.87 -2.99 4.80
CA PRO A 83 -12.03 -2.16 5.13
C PRO A 83 -11.64 -0.78 5.65
N GLY A 84 -12.55 0.19 5.56
CA GLY A 84 -12.41 1.48 6.26
C GLY A 84 -12.51 1.31 7.77
N ASP A 85 -12.04 2.31 8.51
CA ASP A 85 -11.96 2.30 9.97
C ASP A 85 -11.34 1.01 10.55
N SER A 86 -10.28 0.52 9.91
CA SER A 86 -9.68 -0.79 10.20
C SER A 86 -8.15 -0.73 10.28
N SER A 87 -7.50 -1.88 10.29
CA SER A 87 -6.05 -2.01 10.28
C SER A 87 -5.60 -3.33 9.65
N PHE A 88 -4.32 -3.38 9.30
CA PHE A 88 -3.65 -4.60 8.90
C PHE A 88 -2.18 -4.57 9.35
N ASP A 89 -1.68 -5.74 9.71
CA ASP A 89 -0.24 -5.97 9.86
C ASP A 89 0.33 -6.44 8.53
N ILE A 90 1.53 -5.98 8.21
CA ILE A 90 2.28 -6.39 7.02
C ILE A 90 3.71 -6.73 7.41
N GLU A 91 4.18 -7.89 6.94
CA GLU A 91 5.55 -8.36 7.08
C GLU A 91 6.20 -8.42 5.70
N VAL A 92 7.34 -7.76 5.57
CA VAL A 92 8.08 -7.59 4.32
C VAL A 92 9.51 -8.06 4.55
N ALA A 93 9.96 -9.07 3.79
CA ALA A 93 11.30 -9.65 3.92
C ALA A 93 12.34 -8.98 3.00
N GLU A 94 11.90 -8.50 1.84
CA GLU A 94 12.69 -7.79 0.82
C GLU A 94 11.90 -6.57 0.34
N GLN A 95 12.51 -5.66 -0.41
CA GLN A 95 11.80 -4.47 -0.93
C GLN A 95 10.45 -4.85 -1.59
N LEU A 96 9.39 -4.16 -1.20
CA LEU A 96 8.04 -4.31 -1.74
C LEU A 96 7.59 -3.00 -2.39
N ASP A 97 7.26 -3.04 -3.67
CA ASP A 97 6.67 -1.90 -4.39
C ASP A 97 5.15 -2.07 -4.46
N TYR A 98 4.39 -1.03 -4.15
CA TYR A 98 2.93 -1.11 -4.07
C TYR A 98 2.22 0.11 -4.67
N VAL A 99 0.96 -0.11 -5.07
CA VAL A 99 -0.02 0.95 -5.33
C VAL A 99 -1.19 0.79 -4.36
N CYS A 100 -1.51 1.85 -3.62
CA CYS A 100 -2.70 1.89 -2.78
C CYS A 100 -3.78 2.75 -3.43
N SER A 101 -5.00 2.23 -3.51
CA SER A 101 -6.19 2.94 -3.96
C SER A 101 -7.11 3.19 -2.78
N TYR A 102 -7.59 4.43 -2.61
CA TYR A 102 -8.52 4.79 -1.55
C TYR A 102 -9.94 4.80 -2.10
N ALA A 103 -10.90 4.23 -1.36
CA ALA A 103 -12.31 4.39 -1.65
C ALA A 103 -12.73 5.87 -1.46
N SER A 104 -13.58 6.33 -2.37
CA SER A 104 -14.10 7.71 -2.40
C SER A 104 -15.27 7.92 -1.45
#